data_AF-A0A3Q1HS38-F1
#
_entry.id   AF-A0A3Q1HS38-F1
#
_cell.length_a   1.000
_cell.length_b   1.000
_cell.length_c   1.000
_cell.angle_alpha   90.00
_cell.angle_beta   90.00
_cell.angle_gamma   90.00
#
_symmetry.space_group_name_H-M   'P 1'
#
loop_
_entity.id
_entity.type
_entity.pdbx_description
1 polymer ?
#
loop_
_entity_poly.entity_id
_entity_poly.type
_entity_poly.pdbx_seq_one_letter_code
_entity_poly.pdbx_strand_id
1 'polypeptide(L)'
;MAAGDGASGGFTKNKTLGSILNLEMIKDKTGEEIAELWTKFYSAKDTISAVIPTQIYEVISSRTKSCPMFLYALPQKEGYEFFVGQWSGHELHFTSLINVQTLGENAPSQLILYHYPDLKEEKGVVLMTAEMDSRFITVHQAQCLANQVQLFYSTQRQETYRLVETFNHHPADFKHMSVIAELEQSGLGSTASPGS
;
A
#
# COMPACT_ATOMS: atom_id res chain seq x y z
N MET A 1 9.91 22.84 -34.08
CA MET A 1 10.54 21.62 -33.51
C MET A 1 10.07 21.49 -32.08
N ALA A 2 9.28 20.46 -31.79
CA ALA A 2 8.80 20.17 -30.45
C ALA A 2 9.96 19.54 -29.66
N ALA A 3 10.37 20.17 -28.56
CA ALA A 3 11.20 19.54 -27.55
C ALA A 3 10.26 18.75 -26.64
N GLY A 4 10.42 17.44 -26.62
CA GLY A 4 9.61 16.54 -25.79
C GLY A 4 9.86 16.81 -24.32
N ASP A 5 8.77 17.02 -23.58
CA ASP A 5 8.76 16.88 -22.13
C ASP A 5 9.13 15.43 -21.81
N GLY A 6 10.36 15.26 -21.33
CA GLY A 6 10.76 14.04 -20.65
C GLY A 6 9.89 13.89 -19.42
N ALA A 7 8.87 13.03 -19.51
CA ALA A 7 8.09 12.59 -18.38
C ALA A 7 9.05 11.88 -17.41
N SER A 8 9.63 12.65 -16.48
CA SER A 8 10.21 12.09 -15.26
C SER A 8 9.07 11.33 -14.60
N GLY A 9 9.19 10.01 -14.50
CA GLY A 9 8.28 9.13 -13.77
C GLY A 9 8.37 9.37 -12.26
N GLY A 10 8.24 10.62 -11.84
CA GLY A 10 8.18 11.05 -10.46
C GLY A 10 6.72 11.16 -10.04
N PHE A 11 6.39 10.55 -8.92
CA PHE A 11 5.11 10.68 -8.26
C PHE A 11 4.71 12.16 -8.10
N THR A 12 3.44 12.47 -8.34
CA THR A 12 2.91 13.82 -8.45
C THR A 12 2.91 14.53 -7.09
N LYS A 13 3.56 15.72 -7.03
CA LYS A 13 3.94 16.46 -5.81
C LYS A 13 2.82 16.99 -4.88
N ASN A 14 1.54 16.82 -5.18
CA ASN A 14 0.45 17.39 -4.36
C ASN A 14 -0.74 16.44 -4.22
N LYS A 15 -0.64 15.50 -3.29
CA LYS A 15 -1.67 14.52 -2.93
C LYS A 15 -2.23 14.81 -1.54
N THR A 16 -2.79 16.00 -1.30
CA THR A 16 -3.62 16.20 -0.09
C THR A 16 -5.04 15.72 -0.37
N LEU A 17 -5.80 15.31 0.64
CA LEU A 17 -7.21 14.93 0.41
C LEU A 17 -8.01 16.05 -0.28
N GLY A 18 -7.79 17.30 0.13
CA GLY A 18 -8.46 18.48 -0.44
C GLY A 18 -8.19 18.73 -1.93
N SER A 19 -7.13 18.14 -2.52
CA SER A 19 -6.89 18.24 -3.97
C SER A 19 -7.65 17.17 -4.77
N ILE A 20 -8.19 16.16 -4.09
CA ILE A 20 -8.94 15.05 -4.68
C ILE A 20 -10.44 15.24 -4.45
N LEU A 21 -10.81 15.67 -3.24
CA LEU A 21 -12.17 15.73 -2.77
C LEU A 21 -12.43 17.09 -2.15
N ASN A 22 -13.52 17.75 -2.56
CA ASN A 22 -13.91 19.05 -2.03
C ASN A 22 -14.48 18.87 -0.61
N LEU A 23 -13.68 19.23 0.39
CA LEU A 23 -14.00 19.06 1.82
C LEU A 23 -15.26 19.83 2.24
N GLU A 24 -15.51 21.01 1.66
CA GLU A 24 -16.72 21.79 1.95
C GLU A 24 -17.99 21.08 1.46
N MET A 25 -17.92 20.41 0.31
CA MET A 25 -19.08 19.70 -0.27
C MET A 25 -19.45 18.40 0.46
N ILE A 26 -18.54 17.88 1.29
CA ILE A 26 -18.76 16.65 2.06
C ILE A 26 -18.94 16.90 3.56
N LYS A 27 -18.94 18.16 3.98
CA LYS A 27 -19.03 18.54 5.39
C LYS A 27 -20.24 17.94 6.10
N ASP A 28 -21.40 17.97 5.44
CA ASP A 28 -22.66 17.45 5.98
C ASP A 28 -22.89 15.95 5.68
N LYS A 29 -21.93 15.27 5.05
CA LYS A 29 -22.03 13.85 4.70
C LYS A 29 -21.58 12.93 5.84
N THR A 30 -22.15 11.74 5.87
CA THR A 30 -21.70 10.65 6.76
C THR A 30 -20.43 9.99 6.21
N GLY A 31 -19.73 9.23 7.05
CA GLY A 31 -18.60 8.42 6.61
C GLY A 31 -18.97 7.41 5.51
N GLU A 32 -20.17 6.85 5.57
CA GLU A 32 -20.69 5.91 4.56
C GLU A 32 -20.92 6.61 3.21
N GLU A 33 -21.56 7.77 3.19
CA GLU A 33 -21.75 8.53 1.95
C GLU A 33 -20.42 8.96 1.33
N ILE A 34 -19.45 9.34 2.15
CA ILE A 34 -18.09 9.68 1.70
C ILE A 34 -17.40 8.42 1.13
N ALA A 35 -17.59 7.26 1.74
CA ALA A 35 -17.05 6.00 1.26
C ALA A 35 -17.59 5.63 -0.13
N GLU A 36 -18.89 5.82 -0.36
CA GLU A 36 -19.53 5.60 -1.66
C GLU A 36 -18.99 6.56 -2.72
N LEU A 37 -18.86 7.85 -2.39
CA LEU A 37 -18.29 8.85 -3.30
C LEU A 37 -16.84 8.51 -3.67
N TRP A 38 -16.03 8.12 -2.69
CA TRP A 38 -14.64 7.72 -2.91
C TRP A 38 -14.55 6.51 -3.85
N THR A 39 -15.32 5.47 -3.54
CA THR A 39 -15.36 4.24 -4.34
C THR A 39 -15.80 4.53 -5.77
N LYS A 40 -16.86 5.33 -5.95
CA LYS A 40 -17.37 5.73 -7.27
C LYS A 40 -16.36 6.58 -8.06
N PHE A 41 -15.61 7.46 -7.39
CA PHE A 41 -14.62 8.30 -8.06
C PHE A 41 -13.44 7.49 -8.63
N TYR A 42 -13.06 6.40 -7.96
CA TYR A 42 -11.97 5.52 -8.39
C TYR A 42 -12.41 4.32 -9.22
N SER A 43 -13.70 4.04 -9.35
CA SER A 43 -14.19 2.84 -10.04
C SER A 43 -13.80 2.73 -11.52
N ALA A 44 -13.48 3.85 -12.16
CA ALA A 44 -13.06 3.92 -13.57
C ALA A 44 -11.59 4.30 -13.75
N LYS A 45 -10.79 4.29 -12.68
CA LYS A 45 -9.37 4.68 -12.72
C LYS A 45 -8.47 3.46 -12.63
N ASP A 46 -7.34 3.53 -13.33
CA ASP A 46 -6.29 2.51 -13.27
C ASP A 46 -5.43 2.66 -12.01
N THR A 47 -6.07 2.63 -10.84
CA THR A 47 -5.40 2.61 -9.53
C THR A 47 -6.26 1.93 -8.49
N ILE A 48 -5.67 1.61 -7.34
CA ILE A 48 -6.42 1.09 -6.20
C ILE A 48 -6.91 2.23 -5.30
N SER A 49 -8.02 1.97 -4.62
CA SER A 49 -8.57 2.85 -3.59
C SER A 49 -9.21 2.02 -2.49
N ALA A 50 -9.22 2.54 -1.26
CA ALA A 50 -9.91 1.91 -0.15
C ALA A 50 -10.47 2.96 0.81
N VAL A 51 -11.43 2.50 1.61
CA VAL A 51 -11.96 3.23 2.77
C VAL A 51 -11.68 2.36 3.99
N ILE A 52 -10.86 2.89 4.90
CA ILE A 52 -10.33 2.14 6.03
C ILE A 52 -11.01 2.67 7.30
N PRO A 53 -11.64 1.80 8.11
CA PRO A 53 -12.19 2.21 9.40
C PRO A 53 -11.08 2.76 10.32
N THR A 54 -11.41 3.80 11.08
CA THR A 54 -10.48 4.48 12.00
C THR A 54 -9.70 3.52 12.88
N GLN A 55 -10.38 2.56 13.50
CA GLN A 55 -9.76 1.62 14.45
C GLN A 55 -8.71 0.74 13.78
N ILE A 56 -8.95 0.35 12.52
CA ILE A 56 -8.01 -0.46 11.73
C ILE A 56 -6.77 0.38 11.38
N TYR A 57 -6.99 1.63 10.96
CA TYR A 57 -5.88 2.51 10.63
C TYR A 57 -5.03 2.90 11.84
N GLU A 58 -5.65 3.07 13.01
CA GLU A 58 -4.92 3.35 14.26
C GLU A 58 -4.00 2.20 14.67
N VAL A 59 -4.44 0.95 14.49
CA VAL A 59 -3.59 -0.23 14.70
C VAL A 59 -2.39 -0.18 13.76
N ILE A 60 -2.62 0.03 12.46
CA ILE A 60 -1.53 0.17 11.47
C ILE A 60 -0.58 1.29 11.89
N SER A 61 -1.11 2.50 12.12
CA SER A 61 -0.32 3.69 12.46
C SER A 61 0.47 3.52 13.77
N SER A 62 -0.07 2.81 14.76
CA SER A 62 0.65 2.54 16.00
C SER A 62 1.87 1.64 15.77
N ARG A 63 1.71 0.62 14.91
CA ARG A 63 2.73 -0.38 14.60
C ARG A 63 3.83 0.15 13.70
N THR A 64 3.51 1.05 12.77
CA THR A 64 4.49 1.63 11.84
C THR A 64 5.47 2.60 12.52
N LYS A 65 5.12 3.13 13.71
CA LYS A 65 6.02 3.98 14.50
C LYS A 65 7.29 3.27 14.96
N SER A 66 7.18 2.00 15.37
CA SER A 66 8.32 1.17 15.78
C SER A 66 8.85 0.30 14.64
N CYS A 67 7.96 -0.11 13.73
CA CYS A 67 8.27 -1.01 12.64
C CYS A 67 7.89 -0.37 11.29
N PRO A 68 8.67 0.59 10.77
CA PRO A 68 8.31 1.31 9.55
C PRO A 68 8.59 0.54 8.26
N MET A 69 9.35 -0.57 8.30
CA MET A 69 9.75 -1.30 7.09
C MET A 69 9.28 -2.74 7.10
N PHE A 70 8.96 -3.32 5.94
CA PHE A 70 8.69 -4.74 5.85
C PHE A 70 8.96 -5.31 4.45
N LEU A 71 9.13 -6.62 4.37
CA LEU A 71 9.28 -7.35 3.12
C LEU A 71 7.93 -7.97 2.71
N TYR A 72 7.52 -7.71 1.47
CA TYR A 72 6.27 -8.18 0.89
C TYR A 72 6.57 -9.13 -0.28
N ALA A 73 5.75 -10.16 -0.44
CA ALA A 73 5.93 -11.18 -1.47
C ALA A 73 4.84 -11.04 -2.53
N LEU A 74 5.23 -10.77 -3.77
CA LEU A 74 4.32 -10.64 -4.90
C LEU A 74 4.36 -11.94 -5.72
N PRO A 75 3.25 -12.71 -5.79
CA PRO A 75 3.20 -13.93 -6.58
C PRO A 75 3.47 -13.66 -8.07
N GLN A 76 4.32 -14.48 -8.67
CA GLN A 76 4.61 -14.46 -10.11
C GLN A 76 4.24 -15.80 -10.75
N LYS A 77 4.39 -15.93 -12.07
CA LYS A 77 4.18 -17.22 -12.77
C LYS A 77 5.03 -18.34 -12.17
N GLU A 78 6.26 -18.01 -11.82
CA GLU A 78 7.22 -18.90 -11.17
C GLU A 78 7.80 -18.19 -9.95
N GLY A 79 7.44 -18.65 -8.76
CA GLY A 79 7.94 -18.11 -7.50
C GLY A 79 7.35 -16.73 -7.13
N TYR A 80 8.17 -15.90 -6.50
CA TYR A 80 7.77 -14.64 -5.90
C TYR A 80 8.79 -13.53 -6.21
N GLU A 81 8.29 -12.34 -6.48
CA GLU A 81 9.08 -11.11 -6.47
C GLU A 81 8.92 -10.42 -5.12
N PHE A 82 10.01 -9.93 -4.54
CA PHE A 82 9.97 -9.25 -3.25
C PHE A 82 9.98 -7.74 -3.40
N PHE A 83 9.15 -7.07 -2.59
CA PHE A 83 9.14 -5.62 -2.43
C PHE A 83 9.47 -5.25 -0.99
N VAL A 84 10.26 -4.21 -0.82
CA VAL A 84 10.43 -3.53 0.47
C VAL A 84 9.38 -2.43 0.52
N GLY A 85 8.51 -2.50 1.52
CA GLY A 85 7.59 -1.41 1.86
C GLY A 85 8.18 -0.59 3.01
N GLN A 86 8.26 0.73 2.84
CA GLN A 86 8.75 1.68 3.84
C GLN A 86 7.71 2.77 4.10
N TRP A 87 7.27 2.87 5.35
CA TRP A 87 6.36 3.92 5.80
C TRP A 87 7.10 5.24 6.02
N SER A 88 6.51 6.31 5.53
CA SER A 88 6.90 7.70 5.75
C SER A 88 5.66 8.51 6.10
N GLY A 89 5.41 8.70 7.39
CA GLY A 89 4.17 9.32 7.87
C GLY A 89 2.94 8.51 7.46
N HIS A 90 2.11 9.07 6.57
CA HIS A 90 0.89 8.44 6.06
C HIS A 90 1.06 7.81 4.67
N GLU A 91 2.29 7.80 4.16
CA GLU A 91 2.67 7.22 2.87
C GLU A 91 3.39 5.89 3.07
N LEU A 92 3.08 4.90 2.24
CA LEU A 92 3.81 3.64 2.19
C LEU A 92 4.42 3.47 0.81
N HIS A 93 5.74 3.51 0.77
CA HIS A 93 6.55 3.40 -0.45
C HIS A 93 6.97 1.96 -0.68
N PHE A 94 6.65 1.41 -1.84
CA PHE A 94 7.09 0.09 -2.26
C PHE A 94 8.17 0.20 -3.33
N THR A 95 9.28 -0.50 -3.12
CA THR A 95 10.39 -0.60 -4.06
C THR A 95 10.78 -2.08 -4.18
N SER A 96 11.00 -2.58 -5.40
CA SER A 96 11.43 -3.98 -5.57
C SER A 96 12.77 -4.20 -4.86
N LEU A 97 12.94 -5.38 -4.25
CA LEU A 97 14.15 -5.70 -3.51
C LEU A 97 15.39 -5.66 -4.41
N ILE A 98 15.26 -6.05 -5.69
CA ILE A 98 16.33 -5.99 -6.68
C ILE A 98 16.76 -4.54 -6.92
N ASN A 99 15.81 -3.59 -7.01
CA ASN A 99 16.13 -2.18 -7.17
C ASN A 99 16.80 -1.61 -5.92
N VAL A 100 16.35 -1.99 -4.72
CA VAL A 100 17.02 -1.60 -3.47
C VAL A 100 18.47 -2.11 -3.43
N GLN A 101 18.70 -3.36 -3.83
CA GLN A 101 20.05 -3.96 -3.83
C GLN A 101 20.99 -3.36 -4.88
N THR A 102 20.46 -2.89 -6.01
CA THR A 102 21.25 -2.37 -7.13
C THR A 102 21.46 -0.85 -7.07
N LEU A 103 20.48 -0.09 -6.57
CA LEU A 103 20.47 1.39 -6.57
C LEU A 103 20.56 2.00 -5.17
N GLY A 104 20.43 1.20 -4.10
CA GLY A 104 20.48 1.67 -2.72
C GLY A 104 19.38 2.69 -2.40
N GLU A 105 19.74 3.74 -1.65
CA GLU A 105 18.82 4.81 -1.23
C GLU A 105 18.20 5.61 -2.38
N ASN A 106 18.77 5.51 -3.59
CA ASN A 106 18.25 6.20 -4.78
C ASN A 106 17.22 5.36 -5.55
N ALA A 107 16.91 4.15 -5.09
CA ALA A 107 15.94 3.28 -5.75
C ALA A 107 14.53 3.93 -5.76
N PRO A 108 13.95 4.23 -6.93
CA PRO A 108 12.65 4.89 -6.99
C PRO A 108 11.54 3.94 -6.53
N SER A 109 10.55 4.47 -5.81
CA SER A 109 9.35 3.70 -5.51
C SER A 109 8.64 3.31 -6.81
N GLN A 110 8.06 2.11 -6.85
CA GLN A 110 7.24 1.63 -7.97
C GLN A 110 5.75 1.76 -7.65
N LEU A 111 5.40 1.84 -6.36
CA LEU A 111 4.06 2.05 -5.85
C LEU A 111 4.14 2.88 -4.56
N ILE A 112 3.25 3.85 -4.41
CA ILE A 112 3.04 4.59 -3.16
C ILE A 112 1.57 4.49 -2.78
N LEU A 113 1.29 4.07 -1.55
CA LEU A 113 -0.05 4.16 -0.95
C LEU A 113 -0.15 5.41 -0.10
N TYR A 114 -1.08 6.28 -0.43
CA TYR A 114 -1.38 7.49 0.33
C TYR A 114 -2.59 7.25 1.22
N HIS A 115 -2.43 7.48 2.52
CA HIS A 115 -3.52 7.43 3.49
C HIS A 115 -3.89 8.86 3.92
N TYR A 116 -5.18 9.15 3.92
CA TYR A 116 -5.74 10.46 4.24
C TYR A 116 -6.53 10.38 5.55
N PRO A 117 -5.90 10.67 6.71
CA PRO A 117 -6.53 10.57 8.02
C PRO A 117 -7.42 11.78 8.36
N ASP A 118 -7.55 12.75 7.45
CA ASP A 118 -8.26 14.03 7.64
C ASP A 118 -9.69 13.85 8.18
N LEU A 119 -10.37 12.76 7.79
CA LEU A 119 -11.76 12.49 8.15
C LEU A 119 -11.93 11.47 9.29
N LYS A 120 -10.83 11.03 9.90
CA LYS A 120 -10.81 9.94 10.88
C LYS A 120 -11.65 10.27 12.11
N GLU A 121 -11.43 11.43 12.73
CA GLU A 121 -12.11 11.83 13.99
C GLU A 121 -13.60 12.16 13.76
N GLU A 122 -13.91 12.88 12.67
CA GLU A 122 -15.28 13.38 12.43
C GLU A 122 -16.18 12.37 11.72
N LYS A 123 -15.61 11.57 10.81
CA LYS A 123 -16.37 10.69 9.90
C LYS A 123 -16.06 9.20 10.13
N GLY A 124 -15.11 8.88 10.99
CA GLY A 124 -14.76 7.50 11.32
C GLY A 124 -14.00 6.76 10.22
N VAL A 125 -13.58 7.43 9.16
CA VAL A 125 -12.95 6.81 7.98
C VAL A 125 -11.63 7.47 7.61
N VAL A 126 -10.72 6.65 7.11
CA VAL A 126 -9.44 7.05 6.48
C VAL A 126 -9.51 6.63 5.02
N LEU A 127 -9.29 7.57 4.12
CA LEU A 127 -9.32 7.29 2.68
C LEU A 127 -7.94 6.88 2.19
N MET A 128 -7.87 5.95 1.24
CA MET A 128 -6.60 5.50 0.66
C MET A 128 -6.69 5.45 -0.86
N THR A 129 -5.62 5.84 -1.52
CA THR A 129 -5.39 5.59 -2.96
C THR A 129 -3.93 5.31 -3.22
N ALA A 130 -3.63 4.79 -4.40
CA ALA A 130 -2.27 4.56 -4.85
C ALA A 130 -1.86 5.47 -6.00
N GLU A 131 -0.55 5.70 -6.09
CA GLU A 131 0.11 6.10 -7.32
C GLU A 131 1.13 5.03 -7.67
N MET A 132 1.18 4.64 -8.93
CA MET A 132 1.94 3.48 -9.36
C MET A 132 2.60 3.72 -10.71
N ASP A 133 3.78 3.14 -10.90
CA ASP A 133 4.43 3.08 -12.20
C ASP A 133 3.91 1.85 -12.96
N SER A 134 2.96 2.09 -13.87
CA SER A 134 2.27 1.04 -14.63
C SER A 134 3.20 0.24 -15.56
N ARG A 135 4.46 0.66 -15.74
CA ARG A 135 5.49 -0.11 -16.44
C ARG A 135 6.00 -1.29 -15.63
N PHE A 136 5.89 -1.22 -14.30
CA PHE A 136 6.45 -2.22 -13.39
C PHE A 136 5.41 -2.93 -12.53
N ILE A 137 4.28 -2.27 -12.23
CA ILE A 137 3.25 -2.83 -11.37
C ILE A 137 1.86 -2.64 -11.96
N THR A 138 1.08 -3.72 -11.95
CA THR A 138 -0.33 -3.71 -12.35
C THR A 138 -1.23 -3.38 -11.17
N VAL A 139 -2.48 -2.97 -11.45
CA VAL A 139 -3.49 -2.71 -10.40
C VAL A 139 -3.72 -3.94 -9.52
N HIS A 140 -3.74 -5.15 -10.10
CA HIS A 140 -3.88 -6.40 -9.33
C HIS A 140 -2.69 -6.63 -8.38
N GLN A 141 -1.47 -6.38 -8.85
CA GLN A 141 -0.27 -6.50 -8.02
C GLN A 141 -0.25 -5.45 -6.90
N ALA A 142 -0.64 -4.21 -7.19
CA ALA A 142 -0.80 -3.16 -6.19
C ALA A 142 -1.85 -3.54 -5.13
N GLN A 143 -2.98 -4.11 -5.56
CA GLN A 143 -4.01 -4.61 -4.64
C GLN A 143 -3.48 -5.75 -3.76
N CYS A 144 -2.70 -6.66 -4.32
CA CYS A 144 -2.07 -7.74 -3.58
C CYS A 144 -1.14 -7.20 -2.47
N LEU A 145 -0.29 -6.21 -2.81
CA LEU A 145 0.57 -5.56 -1.82
C LEU A 145 -0.24 -4.83 -0.74
N ALA A 146 -1.30 -4.10 -1.12
CA ALA A 146 -2.18 -3.42 -0.17
C ALA A 146 -2.92 -4.41 0.78
N ASN A 147 -3.35 -5.56 0.27
CA ASN A 147 -3.95 -6.62 1.08
C ASN A 147 -2.93 -7.20 2.08
N GLN A 148 -1.67 -7.34 1.67
CA GLN A 148 -0.61 -7.76 2.58
C GLN A 148 -0.34 -6.73 3.67
N VAL A 149 -0.47 -5.43 3.40
CA VAL A 149 -0.38 -4.41 4.46
C VAL A 149 -1.43 -4.64 5.54
N GLN A 150 -2.67 -4.94 5.16
CA GLN A 150 -3.71 -5.29 6.12
C GLN A 150 -3.35 -6.60 6.87
N LEU A 151 -2.91 -7.62 6.14
CA LEU A 151 -2.49 -8.89 6.73
C LEU A 151 -1.40 -8.73 7.79
N PHE A 152 -0.35 -7.94 7.52
CA PHE A 152 0.81 -7.86 8.41
C PHE A 152 0.70 -6.75 9.46
N TYR A 153 0.06 -5.62 9.14
CA TYR A 153 -0.02 -4.46 10.03
C TYR A 153 -1.37 -4.28 10.70
N SER A 154 -2.47 -4.83 10.20
CA SER A 154 -3.80 -4.53 10.74
C SER A 154 -4.48 -5.71 11.44
N THR A 155 -4.02 -6.94 11.22
CA THR A 155 -4.62 -8.12 11.87
C THR A 155 -4.31 -8.20 13.36
N GLN A 156 -5.19 -8.88 14.10
CA GLN A 156 -5.00 -9.20 15.52
C GLN A 156 -4.13 -10.45 15.74
N ARG A 157 -3.84 -11.23 14.69
CA ARG A 157 -2.97 -12.41 14.78
C ARG A 157 -1.53 -12.00 15.08
N GLN A 158 -1.10 -12.19 16.33
CA GLN A 158 0.22 -11.76 16.78
C GLN A 158 1.36 -12.38 15.96
N GLU A 159 1.20 -13.61 15.47
CA GLU A 159 2.21 -14.31 14.66
C GLU A 159 2.55 -13.58 13.36
N THR A 160 1.56 -12.99 12.70
CA THR A 160 1.77 -12.22 11.47
C THR A 160 2.56 -10.93 11.73
N TYR A 161 2.19 -10.18 12.78
CA TYR A 161 2.88 -8.94 13.12
C TYR A 161 4.28 -9.20 13.67
N ARG A 162 4.52 -10.34 14.33
CA ARG A 162 5.86 -10.75 14.78
C ARG A 162 6.86 -10.86 13.62
N LEU A 163 6.41 -11.19 12.41
CA LEU A 163 7.29 -11.17 11.23
C LEU A 163 7.78 -9.75 10.94
N VAL A 164 6.89 -8.76 11.07
CA VAL A 164 7.21 -7.34 10.93
C VAL A 164 8.16 -6.88 12.04
N GLU A 165 7.89 -7.25 13.29
CA GLU A 165 8.77 -6.91 14.42
C GLU A 165 10.16 -7.52 14.25
N THR A 166 10.23 -8.79 13.82
CA THR A 166 11.51 -9.48 13.56
C THR A 166 12.27 -8.77 12.44
N PHE A 167 11.61 -8.38 11.36
CA PHE A 167 12.26 -7.65 10.26
C PHE A 167 12.89 -6.32 10.73
N ASN A 168 12.19 -5.55 11.57
CA ASN A 168 12.67 -4.23 11.99
C ASN A 168 13.66 -4.25 13.16
N HIS A 169 13.53 -5.20 14.08
CA HIS A 169 14.30 -5.22 15.32
C HIS A 169 15.34 -6.35 15.39
N HIS A 170 15.13 -7.45 14.66
CA HIS A 170 15.99 -8.64 14.68
C HIS A 170 16.20 -9.18 13.25
N PRO A 171 16.72 -8.36 12.31
CA PRO A 171 16.79 -8.74 10.89
C PRO A 171 17.62 -9.99 10.61
N ALA A 172 18.57 -10.33 11.49
CA ALA A 172 19.36 -11.57 11.39
C ALA A 172 18.52 -12.85 11.57
N ASP A 173 17.41 -12.76 12.31
CA ASP A 173 16.50 -13.89 12.57
C ASP A 173 15.36 -13.97 11.56
N PHE A 174 15.22 -12.96 10.69
CA PHE A 174 14.13 -12.87 9.74
C PHE A 174 14.24 -13.90 8.61
N LYS A 175 13.10 -14.53 8.27
CA LYS A 175 13.02 -15.55 7.23
C LYS A 175 11.93 -15.19 6.22
N HIS A 176 12.33 -14.83 5.00
CA HIS A 176 11.39 -14.46 3.93
C HIS A 176 10.40 -15.58 3.58
N MET A 177 10.79 -16.85 3.73
CA MET A 177 9.89 -18.00 3.52
C MET A 177 8.67 -17.98 4.46
N SER A 178 8.79 -17.39 5.66
CA SER A 178 7.65 -17.22 6.56
C SER A 178 6.63 -16.21 6.04
N VAL A 179 7.05 -15.21 5.27
CA VAL A 179 6.14 -14.25 4.61
C VAL A 179 5.33 -14.96 3.53
N ILE A 180 5.98 -15.79 2.72
CA ILE A 180 5.31 -16.60 1.68
C ILE A 180 4.30 -17.55 2.31
N ALA A 181 4.72 -18.29 3.34
CA ALA A 181 3.84 -19.25 4.01
C ALA A 181 2.59 -18.57 4.61
N GLU A 182 2.73 -17.36 5.16
CA GLU A 182 1.60 -16.60 5.70
C GLU A 182 0.67 -16.07 4.60
N LEU A 183 1.25 -15.67 3.46
CA LEU A 183 0.50 -15.20 2.29
C LEU A 183 -0.36 -16.32 1.69
N GLU A 184 0.21 -17.52 1.55
CA GLU A 184 -0.47 -18.71 1.04
C GLU A 184 -1.60 -19.16 1.98
N GLN A 185 -1.34 -19.19 3.30
CA GLN A 185 -2.36 -19.52 4.30
C GLN A 185 -3.52 -18.52 4.33
N SER A 186 -3.25 -17.25 4.03
CA SER A 186 -4.26 -16.19 3.99
C SER A 186 -5.08 -16.19 2.69
N GLY A 187 -4.78 -17.07 1.73
CA GLY A 187 -5.46 -17.14 0.42
C GLY A 187 -5.09 -16.02 -0.55
N LEU A 188 -4.13 -15.16 -0.19
CA LEU A 188 -3.64 -14.04 -1.02
C LEU A 188 -2.53 -14.46 -2.00
N GLY A 189 -2.01 -15.69 -1.86
CA GLY A 189 -0.94 -16.25 -2.70
C GLY A 189 -1.40 -16.87 -4.02
N SER A 190 -2.70 -16.98 -4.27
CA SER A 190 -3.21 -17.60 -5.50
C SER A 190 -2.99 -16.68 -6.70
N THR A 191 -2.08 -17.05 -7.59
CA THR A 191 -2.10 -16.56 -8.96
C THR A 191 -3.38 -17.10 -9.60
N ALA A 192 -4.33 -16.21 -9.92
CA ALA A 192 -5.44 -16.60 -10.76
C ALA A 192 -4.85 -17.07 -12.10
N SER A 193 -4.80 -18.39 -12.32
CA SER A 193 -4.59 -18.95 -13.65
C SER A 193 -5.62 -18.30 -14.58
N PRO A 194 -5.20 -17.67 -15.69
CA PRO A 194 -6.15 -17.36 -16.74
C PRO A 194 -6.74 -18.71 -17.17
N GLY A 195 -8.07 -18.83 -17.09
CA GLY A 195 -8.78 -20.04 -17.47
C GLY A 195 -8.36 -20.50 -18.86
N SER A 196 -8.23 -21.82 -18.97
CA SER A 196 -8.08 -22.58 -20.22
C SER A 196 -9.17 -22.24 -21.23
#